data_AF-A0A317GVA3-F1
#
_entry.id   AF-A0A317GVA3-F1
#
_cell.length_a   1.000
_cell.length_b   1.000
_cell.length_c   1.000
_cell.angle_alpha   90.00
_cell.angle_beta   90.00
_cell.angle_gamma   90.00
#
_symmetry.space_group_name_H-M   'P 1'
#
loop_
_entity.id
_entity.type
_entity.pdbx_description
1 polymer ?
#
loop_
_entity_poly.entity_id
_entity_poly.type
_entity_poly.pdbx_seq_one_letter_code
_entity_poly.pdbx_strand_id
1 'polypeptide(L)' 'MNTFSNIKELITALHKEQKLLIEMFKKRKDLSYKYEMALELLEHDESRIEYLLSRSVIRDNGSFLEIDDN' A
#
# COMPACT_ATOMS: atom_id res chain seq x y z
N MET A 1 11.44 10.27 9.87
CA MET A 1 11.30 9.17 8.88
C MET A 1 10.65 8.00 9.57
N ASN A 2 9.47 7.60 9.15
CA ASN A 2 8.80 6.41 9.69
C ASN A 2 9.36 5.16 9.00
N THR A 3 10.55 4.71 9.37
CA THR A 3 11.12 3.45 8.89
C THR A 3 10.74 2.27 9.78
N PHE A 4 10.73 1.05 9.23
CA PHE A 4 10.62 -0.16 10.03
C PHE A 4 11.82 -0.28 10.98
N SER A 5 11.54 -0.64 12.23
CA SER A 5 12.55 -0.76 13.27
C SER A 5 13.33 -2.06 13.16
N ASN A 6 12.75 -3.08 12.53
CA ASN A 6 13.37 -4.38 12.28
C ASN A 6 12.66 -5.12 11.12
N ILE A 7 13.32 -6.16 10.60
CA ILE A 7 12.80 -6.99 9.49
C ILE A 7 11.47 -7.66 9.86
N LYS A 8 11.27 -8.05 11.12
CA LYS A 8 10.03 -8.69 11.55
C LYS A 8 8.83 -7.74 11.43
N GLU A 9 9.01 -6.47 11.75
CA GLU A 9 7.99 -5.43 11.56
C GLU A 9 7.62 -5.28 10.08
N LEU A 10 8.62 -5.19 9.20
CA LEU A 10 8.42 -5.12 7.75
C LEU A 10 7.64 -6.33 7.22
N ILE A 11 8.09 -7.55 7.54
CA ILE A 11 7.42 -8.78 7.07
C ILE A 11 5.97 -8.84 7.57
N THR A 12 5.73 -8.43 8.82
CA THR A 12 4.38 -8.43 9.40
C THR A 12 3.48 -7.43 8.68
N ALA A 13 3.98 -6.23 8.39
CA ALA A 13 3.26 -5.22 7.61
C ALA A 13 2.89 -5.72 6.20
N LEU A 14 3.86 -6.29 5.49
CA LEU A 14 3.64 -6.84 4.15
C LEU A 14 2.64 -8.01 4.16
N HIS A 15 2.72 -8.88 5.16
CA HIS A 15 1.79 -10.01 5.29
C HIS A 15 0.37 -9.56 5.62
N LYS A 16 0.22 -8.61 6.56
CA LYS A 16 -1.09 -8.06 6.95
C LYS A 16 -1.81 -7.43 5.75
N GLU A 17 -1.06 -6.72 4.92
CA GLU A 17 -1.61 -5.97 3.77
C GLU A 17 -1.42 -6.68 2.43
N GLN A 18 -1.08 -7.98 2.44
CA GLN A 18 -0.75 -8.75 1.24
C GLN A 18 -1.84 -8.70 0.16
N LYS A 19 -3.12 -8.67 0.55
CA LYS A 19 -4.25 -8.63 -0.40
C LYS A 19 -4.25 -7.34 -1.21
N LEU A 20 -4.08 -6.20 -0.55
CA LEU A 20 -3.95 -4.90 -1.21
C LEU A 20 -2.71 -4.85 -2.10
N LEU A 21 -1.57 -5.26 -1.55
CA LEU A 21 -0.30 -5.24 -2.29
C LEU A 21 -0.34 -6.12 -3.54
N ILE A 22 -0.97 -7.29 -3.48
CA ILE A 22 -1.16 -8.17 -4.64
C ILE A 22 -2.02 -7.48 -5.71
N GLU A 23 -3.14 -6.86 -5.33
CA GLU A 23 -4.03 -6.18 -6.28
C GLU A 23 -3.36 -4.96 -6.93
N MET A 24 -2.67 -4.15 -6.14
CA MET A 24 -1.88 -3.03 -6.65
C MET A 24 -0.76 -3.51 -7.57
N PHE A 25 -0.05 -4.58 -7.21
CA PHE A 25 1.04 -5.13 -8.03
C PHE A 25 0.55 -5.64 -9.38
N LYS A 26 -0.64 -6.25 -9.44
CA LYS A 26 -1.27 -6.67 -10.71
C LYS A 26 -1.55 -5.48 -11.62
N LYS A 27 -1.98 -4.34 -11.06
CA LYS A 27 -2.37 -3.14 -11.82
C LYS A 27 -1.25 -2.10 -11.99
N ARG A 28 -0.04 -2.35 -11.50
CA ARG A 28 1.05 -1.36 -11.45
C ARG A 28 1.38 -0.74 -12.82
N LYS A 29 1.23 -1.50 -13.91
CA LYS A 29 1.50 -1.02 -15.28
C LYS A 29 0.39 -0.16 -15.88
N ASP A 30 -0.81 -0.25 -15.32
CA ASP A 30 -2.01 0.43 -15.84
C ASP A 30 -2.23 1.79 -15.19
N LEU A 31 -1.41 2.18 -14.19
CA LEU A 31 -1.49 3.45 -13.44
C LEU A 31 -2.93 3.84 -13.08
N SER A 32 -3.69 2.89 -12.51
CA SER A 32 -5.15 3.03 -12.37
C SER A 32 -5.69 2.66 -10.99
N TYR A 33 -4.84 2.34 -10.02
CA TYR A 33 -5.30 1.91 -8.70
C TYR A 33 -5.65 3.12 -7.84
N LYS A 34 -6.94 3.45 -7.70
CA LYS A 34 -7.39 4.62 -6.94
C LYS A 34 -7.49 4.35 -5.44
N TYR A 35 -7.47 5.42 -4.65
CA TYR A 35 -7.63 5.38 -3.21
C TYR A 35 -8.91 4.66 -2.77
N GLU A 36 -10.03 4.96 -3.42
CA GLU A 36 -11.34 4.38 -3.10
C GLU A 36 -11.36 2.86 -3.31
N MET A 37 -10.60 2.35 -4.28
CA MET A 37 -10.48 0.91 -4.53
C MET A 37 -9.72 0.22 -3.40
N ALA A 38 -8.67 0.87 -2.86
CA ALA A 38 -7.96 0.37 -1.69
C ALA A 38 -8.87 0.40 -0.46
N LEU A 39 -9.62 1.48 -0.27
CA LEU A 39 -10.52 1.65 0.86
C LEU A 39 -11.63 0.59 0.88
N GLU A 40 -12.24 0.32 -0.28
CA GLU A 40 -13.23 -0.75 -0.45
C GLU A 40 -12.62 -2.13 -0.14
N LEU A 41 -11.40 -2.39 -0.64
CA LEU A 41 -10.71 -3.67 -0.42
C LEU A 41 -10.37 -3.92 1.06
N LEU A 42 -10.14 -2.84 1.82
CA LEU A 42 -9.78 -2.85 3.23
C LEU A 42 -10.98 -2.59 4.16
N GLU A 43 -12.21 -2.78 3.69
CA GLU A 43 -13.44 -2.67 4.50
C GLU A 43 -13.56 -1.28 5.17
N HIS A 44 -13.15 -0.24 4.44
CA HIS A 44 -13.15 1.16 4.88
C HIS A 44 -12.21 1.50 6.05
N ASP A 45 -11.22 0.66 6.35
CA ASP A 45 -10.16 0.97 7.32
C ASP A 45 -9.02 1.79 6.67
N GLU A 46 -9.19 3.10 6.67
CA GLU A 46 -8.24 4.10 6.16
C GLU A 46 -6.86 4.03 6.84
N SER A 47 -6.83 3.69 8.13
CA SER A 47 -5.59 3.67 8.93
C SER A 47 -4.54 2.70 8.36
N ARG A 48 -4.98 1.66 7.66
CA ARG A 48 -4.12 0.67 7.01
C ARG A 48 -3.43 1.24 5.77
N ILE A 49 -4.13 2.06 4.99
CA ILE A 49 -3.57 2.73 3.81
C ILE A 49 -2.58 3.80 4.27
N GLU A 50 -2.97 4.62 5.23
CA GLU A 50 -2.11 5.64 5.85
C GLU A 50 -0.84 5.02 6.45
N TYR A 51 -0.97 3.86 7.10
CA TYR A 51 0.19 3.13 7.63
C TYR A 51 1.19 2.78 6.52
N LEU A 52 0.74 2.21 5.40
CA LEU A 52 1.60 1.87 4.27
C LEU A 52 2.23 3.09 3.59
N LEU A 53 1.47 4.18 3.43
CA LEU A 53 1.95 5.46 2.89
C LEU A 53 3.03 6.06 3.80
N SER A 54 2.77 6.10 5.11
CA SER A 54 3.70 6.66 6.10
C SER A 54 5.04 5.90 6.15
N ARG A 55 5.01 4.59 5.85
CA ARG A 55 6.18 3.71 5.77
C ARG A 55 6.80 3.65 4.37
N SER A 56 6.26 4.38 3.40
CA SER A 56 6.66 4.38 1.99
C SER A 56 6.63 2.98 1.33
N VAL A 57 5.75 2.09 1.80
CA VAL A 57 5.52 0.78 1.16
C VAL A 57 4.73 0.96 -0.13
N ILE A 58 3.81 1.93 -0.13
CA ILE A 58 3.09 2.42 -1.31
C ILE A 58 3.22 3.95 -1.36
N ARG A 59 2.92 4.54 -2.52
CA ARG A 59 2.94 5.99 -2.73
C ARG A 59 1.62 6.49 -3.26
N ASP A 60 1.31 7.74 -2.95
CA ASP A 60 0.20 8.49 -3.54
C ASP A 60 0.81 9.58 -4.44
N ASN A 61 0.43 9.59 -5.72
CA ASN A 61 0.87 10.59 -6.70
C ASN A 61 -0.16 11.71 -6.93
N GLY A 62 -1.24 11.75 -6.13
CA GLY A 62 -2.35 12.69 -6.22
C GLY A 62 -3.52 12.20 -7.10
N SER A 63 -3.35 11.10 -7.84
CA SER A 63 -4.40 10.47 -8.65
C SER A 63 -4.56 8.98 -8.38
N PHE A 64 -3.45 8.30 -8.07
CA PHE A 64 -3.39 6.85 -7.90
C PHE A 64 -2.41 6.46 -6.79
N LEU A 65 -2.68 5.29 -6.21
CA LEU A 65 -1.77 4.58 -5.35
C LEU A 65 -0.86 3.68 -6.18
N GLU A 66 0.44 3.68 -5.86
CA GLU A 66 1.47 2.99 -6.62
C GLU A 66 2.39 2.16 -5.71
N ILE A 67 2.92 1.08 -6.27
CA ILE A 67 4.09 0.35 -5.73
C ILE A 67 5.28 0.73 -6.61
N ASP A 68 6.43 1.04 -5.99
CA ASP A 68 7.66 1.31 -6.74
C ASP A 68 8.05 0.09 -7.59
N ASP A 69 8.21 0.29 -8.90
CA ASP A 69 8.65 -0.75 -9.82
C ASP A 69 10.00 -0.47 -10.48
N ASN A 70 10.73 0.56 -10.02
CA ASN A 70 12.09 0.90 -10.47
C ASN A 70 13.17 -0.08 -9.98
#